data_AF-A0A2S7WI21-F1
#
_entry.id   AF-A0A2S7WI21-F1
#
_cell.length_a   1.000
_cell.length_b   1.000
_cell.length_c   1.000
_cell.angle_alpha   90.00
_cell.angle_beta   90.00
_cell.angle_gamma   90.00
#
_symmetry.space_group_name_H-M   'P 1'
#
loop_
_entity.id
_entity.type
_entity.pdbx_description
1 polymer ?
#
loop_
_entity_poly.entity_id
_entity_poly.type
_entity_poly.pdbx_seq_one_letter_code
_entity_poly.pdbx_strand_id
1 'polypeptide(L)'
;MKKIFLLVVLLFTATTFWSQRSQIIAYIDMEYILENVPEYMQAQNTLDAKVAKWKNNLDKQARHIEVLKSDLANEKAILTKDLIEEKEEEIEIKQVELRRLESLYFGPNGDMFLVRKQLVKPIQDQVYNAIQSIAARKKYDFVFDKSSELVMLYSNKKYDISELVLSTIDRTRLSEEKKEMMNKKTEVPNKDLTEKQKELIELKEEAKDKKVEAIEKRVADNIAKKEAIAEKRAALIKKREEQRKILREKKEALRKQREEDKKENN
;
A
#
# COMPACT_ATOMS: atom_id res chain seq x y z
N MET A 1 -38.55 36.08 -47.61
CA MET A 1 -37.93 36.65 -46.39
C MET A 1 -38.57 36.16 -45.09
N LYS A 2 -39.90 36.22 -44.90
CA LYS A 2 -40.58 35.76 -43.66
C LYS A 2 -40.29 34.29 -43.27
N LYS A 3 -40.20 33.38 -44.25
CA LYS A 3 -39.88 31.95 -44.02
C LYS A 3 -38.42 31.71 -43.59
N ILE A 4 -37.48 32.51 -44.11
CA ILE A 4 -36.06 32.45 -43.75
C ILE A 4 -35.86 33.00 -42.33
N PHE A 5 -36.54 34.10 -41.99
CA PHE A 5 -36.55 34.64 -40.64
C PHE A 5 -37.10 33.62 -39.62
N LEU A 6 -38.20 32.95 -39.93
CA LEU A 6 -38.76 31.88 -39.10
C LEU A 6 -37.79 30.71 -38.89
N LEU A 7 -37.06 30.33 -39.94
CA LEU A 7 -36.10 29.22 -39.88
C LEU A 7 -34.87 29.59 -39.03
N VAL A 8 -34.40 30.84 -39.12
CA VAL A 8 -33.31 31.35 -38.27
C VAL A 8 -33.74 31.43 -36.80
N VAL A 9 -34.96 31.88 -36.51
CA VAL A 9 -35.50 31.91 -35.13
C VAL A 9 -35.68 30.50 -34.56
N LEU A 10 -36.12 29.54 -35.38
CA LEU A 10 -36.21 28.13 -34.97
C LEU A 10 -34.82 27.53 -34.69
N LEU A 11 -33.81 27.84 -35.50
CA LEU A 11 -32.45 27.38 -35.27
C LEU A 11 -31.85 27.98 -33.98
N PHE A 12 -32.10 29.27 -33.71
CA PHE A 12 -31.64 29.94 -32.49
C PHE A 12 -32.34 29.45 -31.22
N THR A 13 -33.60 29.02 -31.31
CA THR A 13 -34.32 28.46 -30.16
C THR A 13 -33.95 26.99 -29.91
N ALA A 14 -33.55 26.23 -30.95
CA ALA A 14 -33.10 24.86 -30.78
C ALA A 14 -31.73 24.75 -30.05
N THR A 15 -30.85 25.75 -30.17
CA THR A 15 -29.51 25.72 -29.54
C THR A 15 -29.52 26.09 -28.05
N THR A 16 -30.54 26.78 -27.55
CA THR A 16 -30.63 27.17 -26.13
C THR A 16 -30.96 26.00 -25.20
N PHE A 17 -31.61 24.95 -25.71
CA PHE A 17 -31.98 23.76 -24.92
C PHE A 17 -30.78 22.88 -24.52
N TRP A 18 -29.68 22.93 -25.26
CA TRP A 18 -28.52 22.05 -25.00
C TRP A 18 -27.56 22.60 -23.93
N SER A 19 -27.72 23.86 -23.51
CA SER A 19 -26.77 24.55 -22.61
C SER A 19 -27.15 24.49 -21.12
N GLN A 20 -28.36 24.04 -20.78
CA GLN A 20 -28.87 24.05 -19.40
C GLN A 20 -28.58 22.74 -18.64
N ARG A 21 -27.31 22.31 -18.56
CA ARG A 21 -26.94 21.29 -17.56
C ARG A 21 -26.73 21.97 -16.22
N SER A 22 -27.69 21.81 -15.30
CA SER A 22 -27.53 22.23 -13.92
C SER A 22 -26.42 21.41 -13.27
N GLN A 23 -25.42 22.10 -12.72
CA GLN A 23 -24.36 21.47 -11.93
C GLN A 23 -24.96 20.91 -10.64
N ILE A 24 -24.77 19.63 -10.38
CA ILE A 24 -25.29 18.99 -9.18
C ILE A 24 -24.19 19.03 -8.11
N ILE A 25 -24.37 19.94 -7.16
CA ILE A 25 -23.45 20.14 -6.05
C ILE A 25 -23.97 19.37 -4.83
N ALA A 26 -23.07 18.67 -4.15
CA ALA A 26 -23.30 18.10 -2.83
C ALA A 26 -22.26 18.63 -1.84
N TYR A 27 -22.51 18.44 -0.55
CA TYR A 27 -21.52 18.70 0.47
C TYR A 27 -21.52 17.59 1.52
N ILE A 28 -20.42 17.52 2.25
CA ILE A 28 -20.22 16.63 3.39
C ILE A 28 -19.68 17.41 4.58
N ASP A 29 -19.77 16.79 5.74
CA ASP A 29 -19.08 17.19 6.96
C ASP A 29 -18.06 16.10 7.30
N MET A 30 -16.78 16.33 6.95
CA MET A 30 -15.75 15.32 7.14
C MET A 30 -15.47 15.06 8.63
N GLU A 31 -15.49 16.09 9.47
CA GLU A 31 -15.34 15.93 10.92
C GLU A 31 -16.44 15.02 11.47
N TYR A 32 -17.70 15.30 11.15
CA TYR A 32 -18.82 14.45 11.55
C TYR A 32 -18.69 13.01 11.05
N ILE A 33 -18.30 12.81 9.78
CA ILE A 33 -18.15 11.46 9.24
C ILE A 33 -17.04 10.70 9.99
N LEU A 34 -15.87 11.32 10.22
CA LEU A 34 -14.76 10.67 10.90
C LEU A 34 -15.12 10.30 12.35
N GLU A 35 -15.76 11.21 13.09
CA GLU A 35 -16.17 10.95 14.49
C GLU A 35 -17.13 9.77 14.64
N ASN A 36 -17.95 9.49 13.63
CA ASN A 36 -18.91 8.39 13.64
C ASN A 36 -18.33 7.06 13.10
N VAL A 37 -17.11 7.05 12.58
CA VAL A 37 -16.44 5.84 12.11
C VAL A 37 -15.68 5.16 13.27
N PRO A 38 -16.02 3.93 13.67
CA PRO A 38 -15.40 3.26 14.82
C PRO A 38 -13.86 3.15 14.73
N GLU A 39 -13.34 2.94 13.53
CA GLU A 39 -11.91 2.85 13.25
C GLU A 39 -11.18 4.16 13.57
N TYR A 40 -11.84 5.30 13.36
CA TYR A 40 -11.28 6.61 13.69
C TYR A 40 -11.17 6.81 15.20
N MET A 41 -12.19 6.41 15.96
CA MET A 41 -12.16 6.44 17.42
C MET A 41 -11.04 5.55 17.97
N GLN A 42 -10.82 4.37 17.37
CA GLN A 42 -9.70 3.49 17.75
C GLN A 42 -8.34 4.11 17.42
N ALA A 43 -8.19 4.72 16.24
CA ALA A 43 -7.00 5.44 15.83
C ALA A 43 -6.70 6.62 16.77
N GLN A 44 -7.73 7.39 17.15
CA GLN A 44 -7.63 8.52 18.08
C GLN A 44 -7.19 8.05 19.47
N ASN A 45 -7.82 7.01 20.02
CA ASN A 45 -7.40 6.41 21.29
C ASN A 45 -5.95 5.91 21.26
N THR A 46 -5.53 5.32 20.14
CA THR A 46 -4.15 4.84 19.96
C THR A 46 -3.14 6.00 19.93
N LEU A 47 -3.50 7.09 19.24
CA LEU A 47 -2.70 8.31 19.20
C LEU A 47 -2.59 8.93 20.60
N ASP A 48 -3.71 9.07 21.31
CA ASP A 48 -3.76 9.67 22.64
C ASP A 48 -2.94 8.87 23.65
N ALA A 49 -2.97 7.54 23.58
CA ALA A 49 -2.12 6.67 24.39
C ALA A 49 -0.62 6.89 24.12
N LYS A 50 -0.21 7.13 22.88
CA LYS A 50 1.18 7.46 22.53
C LYS A 50 1.57 8.85 23.01
N VAL A 51 0.70 9.84 22.80
CA VAL A 51 0.91 11.22 23.27
C VAL A 51 1.05 11.26 24.78
N ALA A 52 0.23 10.53 25.53
CA ALA A 52 0.33 10.42 26.98
C ALA A 52 1.68 9.84 27.42
N LYS A 53 2.21 8.83 26.71
CA LYS A 53 3.54 8.26 26.99
C LYS A 53 4.66 9.27 26.73
N TRP A 54 4.59 10.01 25.63
CA TRP A 54 5.58 11.06 25.33
C TRP A 54 5.56 12.17 26.37
N LYS A 55 4.37 12.68 26.73
CA LYS A 55 4.20 13.67 27.81
C LYS A 55 4.79 13.18 29.12
N ASN A 56 4.48 11.94 29.54
CA ASN A 56 5.03 11.37 30.76
C ASN A 56 6.57 11.28 30.74
N ASN A 57 7.17 10.95 29.60
CA ASN A 57 8.63 10.91 29.45
C ASN A 57 9.23 12.32 29.59
N LEU A 58 8.67 13.31 28.89
CA LEU A 58 9.10 14.70 29.00
C LEU A 58 8.97 15.22 30.44
N ASP A 59 7.85 14.95 31.11
CA ASP A 59 7.61 15.35 32.51
C ASP A 59 8.62 14.70 33.47
N LYS A 60 9.06 13.47 33.20
CA LYS A 60 10.11 12.82 33.99
C LYS A 60 11.47 13.50 33.80
N GLN A 61 11.82 13.81 32.55
CA GLN A 61 13.08 14.49 32.24
C GLN A 61 13.10 15.92 32.79
N ALA A 62 12.00 16.66 32.65
CA ALA A 62 11.84 17.99 33.21
C ALA A 62 11.99 17.97 34.74
N ARG A 63 11.32 17.05 35.43
CA ARG A 63 11.49 16.90 36.89
C ARG A 63 12.91 16.55 37.30
N HIS A 64 13.58 15.68 36.55
CA HIS A 64 14.98 15.34 36.83
C HIS A 64 15.90 16.57 36.70
N ILE A 65 15.69 17.40 35.68
CA ILE A 65 16.43 18.66 35.52
C ILE A 65 16.16 19.62 36.70
N GLU A 66 14.91 19.73 37.16
CA GLU A 66 14.58 20.58 38.32
C GLU A 66 15.22 20.07 39.62
N VAL A 67 15.32 18.75 39.82
CA VAL A 67 16.06 18.16 40.94
C VAL A 67 17.55 18.55 40.85
N LEU A 68 18.19 18.37 39.69
CA LEU A 68 19.60 18.73 39.51
C LEU A 68 19.88 20.22 39.77
N LYS A 69 18.97 21.10 39.34
CA LYS A 69 19.07 22.55 39.64
C LYS A 69 18.96 22.83 41.14
N SER A 70 18.01 22.17 41.82
CA SER A 70 17.82 22.31 43.26
C SER A 70 19.03 21.80 44.03
N ASP A 71 19.57 20.64 43.65
CA ASP A 71 20.75 20.04 44.29
C ASP A 71 21.97 20.94 44.13
N LEU A 72 22.22 21.44 42.91
CA LEU A 72 23.29 22.41 42.66
C LEU A 72 23.12 23.67 43.51
N ALA A 73 21.89 24.21 43.63
CA ALA A 73 21.63 25.40 44.43
C ALA A 73 21.94 25.18 45.93
N ASN A 74 21.63 24.00 46.46
CA ASN A 74 21.89 23.63 47.85
C ASN A 74 23.38 23.36 48.11
N GLU A 75 24.08 22.71 47.17
CA GLU A 75 25.48 22.33 47.30
C GLU A 75 26.46 23.44 46.88
N LYS A 76 25.99 24.50 46.22
CA LYS A 76 26.83 25.57 45.67
C LYS A 76 27.82 26.18 46.68
N ALA A 77 27.43 26.25 47.96
CA ALA A 77 28.27 26.83 49.02
C ALA A 77 29.50 25.99 49.38
N ILE A 78 29.50 24.69 49.06
CA ILE A 78 30.58 23.75 49.41
C ILE A 78 31.36 23.25 48.18
N LEU A 79 30.91 23.56 46.97
CA LEU A 79 31.54 23.13 45.72
C LEU A 79 32.64 24.09 45.27
N THR A 80 33.62 23.55 44.54
CA THR A 80 34.62 24.37 43.82
C THR A 80 34.01 24.99 42.57
N LYS A 81 34.62 26.06 42.06
CA LYS A 81 34.14 26.74 40.84
C LYS A 81 34.05 25.79 39.64
N ASP A 82 35.07 24.95 39.45
CA ASP A 82 35.14 24.02 38.32
C ASP A 82 34.02 22.97 38.37
N LEU A 83 33.68 22.46 39.58
CA LEU A 83 32.57 21.52 39.76
C LEU A 83 31.20 22.17 39.55
N ILE A 84 31.06 23.45 39.91
CA ILE A 84 29.83 24.20 39.63
C ILE A 84 29.64 24.34 38.12
N GLU A 85 30.69 24.71 37.39
CA GLU A 85 30.65 24.88 35.94
C GLU A 85 30.30 23.56 35.22
N GLU A 86 30.91 22.44 35.63
CA GLU A 86 30.58 21.10 35.10
C GLU A 86 29.09 20.74 35.33
N LYS A 87 28.55 21.01 36.52
CA LYS A 87 27.14 20.75 36.84
C LYS A 87 26.18 21.67 36.07
N GLU A 88 26.53 22.94 35.90
CA GLU A 88 25.77 23.91 35.12
C GLU A 88 25.73 23.49 33.63
N GLU A 89 26.86 23.03 33.08
CA GLU A 89 26.94 22.49 31.71
C GLU A 89 26.10 21.21 31.56
N GLU A 90 26.16 20.28 32.53
CA GLU A 90 25.32 19.07 32.50
C GLU A 90 23.83 19.43 32.48
N ILE A 91 23.40 20.38 33.32
CA ILE A 91 22.02 20.86 33.36
C ILE A 91 21.63 21.50 32.02
N GLU A 92 22.51 22.32 31.42
CA GLU A 92 22.26 22.96 30.13
C GLU A 92 22.09 21.93 29.01
N ILE A 93 22.97 20.93 28.94
CA ILE A 93 22.90 19.84 27.97
C ILE A 93 21.54 19.12 28.10
N LYS A 94 21.13 18.74 29.32
CA LYS A 94 19.83 18.07 29.53
C LYS A 94 18.65 18.96 29.13
N GLN A 95 18.72 20.27 29.34
CA GLN A 95 17.68 21.20 28.90
C GLN A 95 17.60 21.30 27.37
N VAL A 96 18.74 21.32 26.68
CA VAL A 96 18.79 21.29 25.21
C VAL A 96 18.20 19.98 24.69
N GLU A 97 18.55 18.86 25.31
CA GLU A 97 18.02 17.53 24.97
C GLU A 97 16.50 17.47 25.16
N LEU A 98 15.98 18.00 26.26
CA LEU A 98 14.54 18.07 26.53
C LEU A 98 13.83 18.86 25.42
N ARG A 99 14.29 20.08 25.11
CA ARG A 99 13.72 20.90 24.03
C ARG A 99 13.77 20.20 22.67
N ARG A 100 14.85 19.48 22.40
CA ARG A 100 15.01 18.69 21.18
C ARG A 100 13.98 17.55 21.12
N LEU A 101 13.77 16.84 22.23
CA LEU A 101 12.77 15.76 22.32
C LEU A 101 11.34 16.29 22.22
N GLU A 102 11.05 17.44 22.83
CA GLU A 102 9.75 18.12 22.66
C GLU A 102 9.49 18.44 21.19
N SER A 103 10.48 19.00 20.49
CA SER A 103 10.38 19.29 19.06
C SER A 103 10.27 18.01 18.21
N LEU A 104 10.98 16.93 18.58
CA LEU A 104 10.88 15.64 17.91
C LEU A 104 9.46 15.06 18.00
N TYR A 105 8.81 15.17 19.16
CA TYR A 105 7.46 14.64 19.34
C TYR A 105 6.36 15.56 18.82
N PHE A 106 6.45 16.86 19.13
CA PHE A 106 5.37 17.83 18.96
C PHE A 106 5.67 18.96 17.96
N GLY A 107 6.82 18.90 17.28
CA GLY A 107 7.14 19.84 16.21
C GLY A 107 6.22 19.69 14.99
N PRO A 108 6.28 20.62 14.02
CA PRO A 108 5.40 20.63 12.84
C PRO A 108 5.43 19.33 12.02
N ASN A 109 6.58 18.65 12.00
CA ASN A 109 6.78 17.35 11.36
C ASN A 109 7.23 16.29 12.38
N GLY A 110 6.89 16.48 13.66
CA GLY A 110 7.26 15.56 14.73
C GLY A 110 6.49 14.24 14.67
N ASP A 111 6.85 13.32 15.56
CA ASP A 111 6.27 11.99 15.64
C ASP A 111 4.76 12.03 15.82
N MET A 112 4.21 12.99 16.57
CA MET A 112 2.75 13.13 16.74
C MET A 112 2.05 13.35 15.40
N PHE A 113 2.57 14.24 14.56
CA PHE A 113 2.00 14.52 13.24
C PHE A 113 2.12 13.29 12.33
N LEU A 114 3.30 12.65 12.29
CA LEU A 114 3.54 11.47 11.47
C LEU A 114 2.63 10.31 11.86
N VAL A 115 2.53 10.00 13.15
CA VAL A 115 1.68 8.94 13.67
C VAL A 115 0.21 9.24 13.43
N ARG A 116 -0.24 10.49 13.67
CA ARG A 116 -1.62 10.90 13.34
C ARG A 116 -1.91 10.66 11.87
N LYS A 117 -1.02 11.12 10.98
CA LYS A 117 -1.16 10.93 9.54
C LYS A 117 -1.25 9.44 9.19
N GLN A 118 -0.37 8.60 9.72
CA GLN A 118 -0.37 7.16 9.46
C GLN A 118 -1.65 6.47 9.90
N LEU A 119 -2.21 6.84 11.06
CA LEU A 119 -3.42 6.23 11.61
C LEU A 119 -4.69 6.73 10.91
N VAL A 120 -4.77 8.03 10.61
CA VAL A 120 -5.99 8.66 10.08
C VAL A 120 -6.08 8.56 8.56
N LYS A 121 -4.95 8.57 7.84
CA LYS A 121 -4.92 8.50 6.37
C LYS A 121 -5.70 7.32 5.76
N PRO A 122 -5.54 6.06 6.21
CA PRO A 122 -6.31 4.96 5.62
C PRO A 122 -7.82 5.14 5.79
N ILE A 123 -8.26 5.76 6.87
CA ILE A 123 -9.68 6.04 7.16
C ILE A 123 -10.18 7.15 6.24
N GLN A 124 -9.40 8.22 6.07
CA GLN A 124 -9.71 9.28 5.10
C GLN A 124 -9.80 8.72 3.67
N ASP A 125 -8.91 7.79 3.31
CA ASP A 125 -8.93 7.16 1.99
C ASP A 125 -10.18 6.29 1.79
N GLN A 126 -10.64 5.57 2.83
CA GLN A 126 -11.92 4.86 2.80
C GLN A 126 -13.10 5.81 2.58
N VAL A 127 -13.15 6.93 3.29
CA VAL A 127 -14.19 7.94 3.13
C VAL A 127 -14.15 8.54 1.73
N TYR A 128 -12.95 8.89 1.25
CA TYR A 128 -12.74 9.42 -0.09
C TYR A 128 -13.26 8.47 -1.17
N ASN A 129 -12.96 7.17 -1.06
CA ASN A 129 -13.46 6.16 -1.98
C ASN A 129 -14.99 6.03 -1.92
N ALA A 130 -15.60 6.13 -0.73
CA ALA A 130 -17.05 6.14 -0.57
C ALA A 130 -17.69 7.36 -1.24
N ILE A 131 -17.11 8.55 -1.05
CA ILE A 131 -17.53 9.80 -1.69
C ILE A 131 -17.45 9.68 -3.21
N GLN A 132 -16.34 9.17 -3.75
CA GLN A 132 -16.18 8.96 -5.19
C GLN A 132 -17.25 8.01 -5.75
N SER A 133 -17.53 6.90 -5.06
CA SER A 133 -18.58 5.94 -5.47
C SER A 133 -19.96 6.59 -5.49
N ILE A 134 -20.28 7.39 -4.47
CA ILE A 134 -21.55 8.11 -4.36
C ILE A 134 -21.65 9.18 -5.45
N ALA A 135 -20.60 9.97 -5.64
CA ALA A 135 -20.54 11.01 -6.66
C ALA A 135 -20.76 10.44 -8.06
N ALA A 136 -20.08 9.35 -8.41
CA ALA A 136 -20.28 8.66 -9.69
C ALA A 136 -21.71 8.12 -9.86
N ARG A 137 -22.27 7.50 -8.82
CA ARG A 137 -23.62 6.90 -8.86
C ARG A 137 -24.72 7.95 -8.95
N LYS A 138 -24.59 9.03 -8.20
CA LYS A 138 -25.57 10.12 -8.10
C LYS A 138 -25.33 11.23 -9.10
N LYS A 139 -24.24 11.16 -9.88
CA LYS A 139 -23.82 12.15 -10.87
C LYS A 139 -23.63 13.54 -10.25
N TYR A 140 -22.99 13.59 -9.09
CA TYR A 140 -22.55 14.86 -8.51
C TYR A 140 -21.34 15.37 -9.29
N ASP A 141 -21.39 16.62 -9.72
CA ASP A 141 -20.27 17.27 -10.40
C ASP A 141 -19.23 17.76 -9.39
N PHE A 142 -19.70 18.19 -8.20
CA PHE A 142 -18.86 18.70 -7.12
C PHE A 142 -19.34 18.19 -5.76
N VAL A 143 -18.39 17.86 -4.88
CA VAL A 143 -18.63 17.56 -3.47
C VAL A 143 -17.71 18.45 -2.65
N PHE A 144 -18.29 19.32 -1.82
CA PHE A 144 -17.54 20.21 -0.94
C PHE A 144 -17.50 19.68 0.48
N ASP A 145 -16.38 19.89 1.16
CA ASP A 145 -16.28 19.64 2.59
C ASP A 145 -16.57 20.92 3.38
N LYS A 146 -17.58 20.85 4.25
CA LYS A 146 -17.98 21.94 5.15
C LYS A 146 -16.96 22.18 6.26
N SER A 147 -16.17 21.18 6.66
CA SER A 147 -15.09 21.34 7.64
C SER A 147 -13.81 21.94 7.06
N SER A 148 -13.79 22.26 5.77
CA SER A 148 -12.66 22.93 5.12
C SER A 148 -12.66 24.44 5.35
N GLU A 149 -11.61 25.13 4.90
CA GLU A 149 -11.47 26.60 4.97
C GLU A 149 -12.57 27.36 4.19
N LEU A 150 -13.33 26.69 3.33
CA LEU A 150 -14.43 27.31 2.59
C LEU A 150 -15.61 27.59 3.53
N VAL A 151 -15.81 28.86 3.87
CA VAL A 151 -16.93 29.28 4.73
C VAL A 151 -18.26 29.14 3.98
N MET A 152 -19.06 28.15 4.39
CA MET A 152 -20.42 27.95 3.89
C MET A 152 -21.44 28.62 4.82
N LEU A 153 -21.96 29.79 4.42
CA LEU A 153 -22.90 30.56 5.24
C LEU A 153 -24.27 29.89 5.38
N TYR A 154 -24.73 29.23 4.32
CA TYR A 154 -26.00 28.53 4.30
C TYR A 154 -25.97 27.41 3.26
N SER A 155 -26.55 26.27 3.59
CA SER A 155 -26.79 25.19 2.66
C SER A 155 -28.12 24.50 2.97
N ASN A 156 -28.76 24.01 1.92
CA ASN A 156 -29.96 23.20 2.08
C ASN A 156 -29.54 21.76 2.43
N LYS A 157 -30.07 21.23 3.55
CA LYS A 157 -29.79 19.87 4.04
C LYS A 157 -29.99 18.77 3.00
N LYS A 158 -30.82 18.99 1.97
CA LYS A 158 -31.01 18.02 0.86
C LYS A 158 -29.73 17.74 0.06
N TYR A 159 -28.74 18.62 0.10
CA TYR A 159 -27.45 18.47 -0.58
C TYR A 159 -26.37 17.87 0.33
N ASP A 160 -26.69 17.64 1.61
CA ASP A 160 -25.83 16.92 2.54
C ASP A 160 -25.84 15.43 2.21
N ILE A 161 -24.67 14.87 1.95
CA ILE A 161 -24.52 13.43 1.70
C ILE A 161 -23.74 12.73 2.81
N SER A 162 -23.50 13.37 3.96
CA SER A 162 -22.68 12.82 5.05
C SER A 162 -23.23 11.48 5.57
N GLU A 163 -24.53 11.42 5.85
CA GLU A 163 -25.23 10.18 6.24
C GLU A 163 -25.13 9.08 5.18
N LEU A 164 -25.21 9.47 3.91
CA LEU A 164 -25.09 8.53 2.79
C LEU A 164 -23.68 7.96 2.71
N VAL A 165 -22.65 8.78 2.97
CA VAL A 165 -21.25 8.36 3.05
C VAL A 165 -21.07 7.38 4.21
N LEU A 166 -21.52 7.73 5.42
CA LEU A 166 -21.47 6.86 6.61
C LEU A 166 -22.10 5.49 6.34
N SER A 167 -23.34 5.47 5.86
CA SER A 167 -24.05 4.22 5.54
C SER A 167 -23.35 3.38 4.46
N THR A 168 -22.59 4.02 3.56
CA THR A 168 -21.81 3.32 2.52
C THR A 168 -20.55 2.70 3.11
N ILE A 169 -19.87 3.40 4.01
CA ILE A 169 -18.70 2.90 4.74
C ILE A 169 -19.11 1.69 5.60
N ASP A 170 -20.17 1.83 6.40
CA ASP A 170 -20.67 0.75 7.25
C ASP A 170 -21.07 -0.48 6.43
N ARG A 171 -21.76 -0.30 5.31
CA ARG A 171 -22.13 -1.43 4.43
C ARG A 171 -20.89 -2.14 3.87
N THR A 172 -19.87 -1.36 3.50
CA THR A 172 -18.62 -1.91 2.95
C THR A 172 -17.89 -2.72 4.02
N ARG A 173 -17.74 -2.17 5.22
CA ARG A 173 -17.18 -2.85 6.39
C ARG A 173 -17.92 -4.13 6.74
N LEU A 174 -19.25 -4.09 6.87
CA LEU A 174 -20.06 -5.29 7.17
C LEU A 174 -19.96 -6.35 6.07
N SER A 175 -19.85 -5.93 4.81
CA SER A 175 -19.62 -6.84 3.69
C SER A 175 -18.24 -7.49 3.76
N GLU A 176 -17.20 -6.75 4.13
CA GLU A 176 -15.84 -7.25 4.32
C GLU A 176 -15.76 -8.21 5.51
N GLU A 177 -16.29 -7.84 6.67
CA GLU A 177 -16.42 -8.70 7.85
C GLU A 177 -17.15 -10.01 7.51
N LYS A 178 -18.23 -9.94 6.74
CA LYS A 178 -18.96 -11.13 6.29
C LYS A 178 -18.11 -12.00 5.36
N LYS A 179 -17.37 -11.41 4.43
CA LYS A 179 -16.45 -12.15 3.55
C LYS A 179 -15.34 -12.81 4.34
N GLU A 180 -14.74 -12.10 5.30
CA GLU A 180 -13.73 -12.66 6.20
C GLU A 180 -14.29 -13.80 7.04
N MET A 181 -15.50 -13.66 7.61
CA MET A 181 -16.16 -14.73 8.34
C MET A 181 -16.47 -15.94 7.47
N MET A 182 -16.88 -15.74 6.21
CA MET A 182 -17.10 -16.84 5.27
C MET A 182 -15.79 -17.54 4.91
N ASN A 183 -14.73 -16.78 4.66
CA ASN A 183 -13.39 -17.31 4.36
C ASN A 183 -12.83 -18.10 5.57
N LYS A 184 -12.94 -17.57 6.78
CA LYS A 184 -12.56 -18.26 8.02
C LYS A 184 -13.38 -19.52 8.27
N LYS A 185 -14.68 -19.55 7.94
CA LYS A 185 -15.51 -20.78 8.02
C LYS A 185 -15.07 -21.87 7.02
N THR A 186 -14.56 -21.49 5.85
CA THR A 186 -13.93 -22.43 4.90
C THR A 186 -12.53 -22.91 5.32
N GLU A 187 -11.89 -22.27 6.31
CA GLU A 187 -10.56 -22.61 6.82
C GLU A 187 -10.57 -23.43 8.14
N VAL A 188 -11.73 -23.72 8.73
CA VAL A 188 -11.83 -24.65 9.89
C VAL A 188 -11.82 -26.10 9.39
N PRO A 189 -10.93 -26.99 9.89
CA PRO A 189 -10.94 -28.40 9.52
C PRO A 189 -12.25 -29.05 9.97
N ASN A 190 -12.89 -29.74 9.02
CA ASN A 190 -14.19 -30.39 9.12
C ASN A 190 -14.28 -31.32 10.35
N LYS A 191 -15.18 -31.02 11.30
CA LYS A 191 -15.59 -31.86 12.44
C LYS A 191 -17.12 -31.76 12.49
N ASP A 192 -17.96 -32.74 12.22
CA ASP A 192 -17.84 -34.17 11.96
C ASP A 192 -18.70 -34.55 10.76
N LEU A 193 -18.12 -35.24 9.78
CA LEU A 193 -18.84 -35.83 8.64
C LEU A 193 -19.48 -37.15 9.07
N THR A 194 -20.76 -37.33 8.74
CA THR A 194 -21.49 -38.60 8.90
C THR A 194 -20.72 -39.73 8.19
N GLU A 195 -20.72 -40.97 8.72
CA GLU A 195 -19.86 -42.08 8.22
C GLU A 195 -19.93 -42.31 6.70
N LYS A 196 -21.11 -42.17 6.10
CA LYS A 196 -21.30 -42.30 4.64
C LYS A 196 -20.60 -41.20 3.81
N GLN A 197 -20.39 -40.02 4.39
CA GLN A 197 -19.68 -38.93 3.73
C GLN A 197 -18.16 -39.09 3.86
N LYS A 198 -17.67 -39.68 4.97
CA LYS A 198 -16.24 -40.01 5.13
C LYS A 198 -15.78 -41.03 4.10
N GLU A 199 -16.55 -42.10 3.90
CA GLU A 199 -16.23 -43.17 2.93
C GLU A 199 -16.19 -42.65 1.48
N LEU A 200 -17.11 -41.75 1.10
CA LEU A 200 -17.13 -41.11 -0.22
C LEU A 200 -16.01 -40.08 -0.43
N ILE A 201 -15.51 -39.46 0.64
CA ILE A 201 -14.39 -38.52 0.59
C ILE A 201 -13.08 -39.30 0.51
N GLU A 202 -12.92 -40.38 1.28
CA GLU A 202 -11.75 -41.26 1.24
C GLU A 202 -11.58 -41.88 -0.15
N LEU A 203 -12.67 -42.39 -0.75
CA LEU A 203 -12.68 -42.88 -2.14
C LEU A 203 -12.34 -41.79 -3.17
N LYS A 204 -12.69 -40.53 -2.91
CA LYS A 204 -12.40 -39.39 -3.80
C LYS A 204 -11.00 -38.83 -3.60
N GLU A 205 -10.45 -38.87 -2.38
CA GLU A 205 -9.08 -38.49 -2.06
C GLU A 205 -8.11 -39.54 -2.60
N GLU A 206 -8.37 -40.83 -2.39
CA GLU A 206 -7.56 -41.91 -2.94
C GLU A 206 -7.57 -41.89 -4.50
N ALA A 207 -8.70 -41.53 -5.11
CA ALA A 207 -8.79 -41.35 -6.57
C ALA A 207 -8.10 -40.06 -7.08
N LYS A 208 -7.97 -39.03 -6.25
CA LYS A 208 -7.22 -37.81 -6.56
C LYS A 208 -5.72 -38.05 -6.41
N ASP A 209 -5.29 -38.73 -5.35
CA ASP A 209 -3.88 -39.04 -5.10
C ASP A 209 -3.33 -39.98 -6.18
N LYS A 210 -4.10 -40.99 -6.60
CA LYS A 210 -3.75 -41.84 -7.75
C LYS A 210 -3.65 -41.05 -9.07
N LYS A 211 -4.44 -39.98 -9.23
CA LYS A 211 -4.36 -39.10 -10.40
C LYS A 211 -3.18 -38.13 -10.34
N VAL A 212 -2.87 -37.59 -9.16
CA VAL A 212 -1.72 -36.71 -8.93
C VAL A 212 -0.42 -37.49 -9.14
N GLU A 213 -0.31 -38.69 -8.59
CA GLU A 213 0.86 -39.56 -8.79
C GLU A 213 1.06 -39.94 -10.27
N ALA A 214 -0.04 -40.18 -11.01
CA ALA A 214 0.02 -40.44 -12.45
C ALA A 214 0.44 -39.20 -13.27
N ILE A 215 0.07 -37.99 -12.82
CA ILE A 215 0.47 -36.73 -13.45
C ILE A 215 1.95 -36.44 -13.15
N GLU A 216 2.40 -36.64 -11.92
CA GLU A 216 3.80 -36.47 -11.53
C GLU A 216 4.72 -37.41 -12.29
N LYS A 217 4.36 -38.70 -12.42
CA LYS A 217 5.11 -39.66 -13.27
C LYS A 217 5.17 -39.20 -14.73
N ARG A 218 4.07 -38.68 -15.29
CA ARG A 218 4.04 -38.14 -16.67
C ARG A 218 4.88 -36.86 -16.83
N VAL A 219 4.91 -36.00 -15.82
CA VAL A 219 5.72 -34.77 -15.84
C VAL A 219 7.20 -35.13 -15.73
N ALA A 220 7.57 -36.06 -14.84
CA ALA A 220 8.93 -36.58 -14.71
C ALA A 220 9.41 -37.24 -16.02
N ASP A 221 8.59 -38.10 -16.64
CA ASP A 221 8.90 -38.73 -17.93
C ASP A 221 9.11 -37.70 -19.05
N ASN A 222 8.32 -36.61 -19.05
CA ASN A 222 8.45 -35.55 -20.05
C ASN A 222 9.67 -34.66 -19.81
N ILE A 223 10.06 -34.44 -18.56
CA ILE A 223 11.29 -33.72 -18.20
C ILE A 223 12.51 -34.55 -18.60
N ALA A 224 12.56 -35.83 -18.22
CA ALA A 224 13.64 -36.74 -18.59
C ALA A 224 13.78 -36.87 -20.13
N LYS A 225 12.66 -36.91 -20.87
CA LYS A 225 12.69 -36.88 -22.35
C LYS A 225 13.26 -35.58 -22.90
N LYS A 226 12.93 -34.42 -22.31
CA LYS A 226 13.47 -33.12 -22.75
C LYS A 226 14.97 -33.02 -22.49
N GLU A 227 15.44 -33.48 -21.34
CA GLU A 227 16.87 -33.51 -20.98
C GLU A 227 17.65 -34.45 -21.90
N ALA A 228 17.14 -35.66 -22.15
CA ALA A 228 17.76 -36.58 -23.11
C ALA A 228 17.81 -36.02 -24.55
N ILE A 229 16.81 -35.23 -24.96
CA ILE A 229 16.82 -34.54 -26.26
C ILE A 229 17.85 -33.41 -26.26
N ALA A 230 17.98 -32.65 -25.17
CA ALA A 230 18.95 -31.57 -25.03
C ALA A 230 20.40 -32.10 -25.07
N GLU A 231 20.68 -33.20 -24.36
CA GLU A 231 21.98 -33.87 -24.40
C GLU A 231 22.30 -34.40 -25.80
N LYS A 232 21.35 -35.06 -26.46
CA LYS A 232 21.54 -35.54 -27.85
C LYS A 232 21.84 -34.39 -28.81
N ARG A 233 21.19 -33.22 -28.64
CA ARG A 233 21.47 -32.02 -29.45
C ARG A 233 22.86 -31.47 -29.16
N ALA A 234 23.26 -31.37 -27.89
CA ALA A 234 24.59 -30.90 -27.50
C ALA A 234 25.71 -31.81 -28.02
N ALA A 235 25.54 -33.14 -27.91
CA ALA A 235 26.48 -34.12 -28.46
C ALA A 235 26.60 -34.01 -29.98
N LEU A 236 25.49 -33.79 -30.69
CA LEU A 236 25.49 -33.63 -32.14
C LEU A 236 26.15 -32.33 -32.59
N ILE A 237 26.01 -31.25 -31.82
CA ILE A 237 26.72 -29.98 -32.06
C ILE A 237 28.22 -30.17 -31.87
N LYS A 238 28.66 -30.80 -30.78
CA LYS A 238 30.09 -31.11 -30.56
C LYS A 238 30.69 -31.95 -31.70
N LYS A 239 29.97 -32.99 -32.12
CA LYS A 239 30.39 -33.84 -33.25
C LYS A 239 30.51 -33.04 -34.55
N ARG A 240 29.60 -32.09 -34.81
CA ARG A 240 29.69 -31.19 -35.97
C ARG A 240 30.87 -30.22 -35.89
N GLU A 241 31.18 -29.72 -34.71
CA GLU A 241 32.33 -28.84 -34.48
C GLU A 241 33.65 -29.58 -34.69
N GLU A 242 33.78 -30.81 -34.17
CA GLU A 242 34.93 -31.68 -34.42
C GLU A 242 35.09 -31.98 -35.92
N GLN A 243 33.99 -32.33 -36.62
CA GLN A 243 34.03 -32.54 -38.07
C GLN A 243 34.47 -31.28 -38.82
N ARG A 244 34.02 -30.09 -38.40
CA ARG A 244 34.45 -28.81 -39.00
C ARG A 244 35.93 -28.54 -38.74
N LYS A 245 36.45 -28.87 -37.56
CA LYS A 245 37.87 -28.71 -37.22
C LYS A 245 38.73 -29.65 -38.07
N ILE A 246 38.37 -30.92 -38.16
CA ILE A 246 39.05 -31.91 -39.01
C ILE A 246 39.03 -31.45 -40.48
N LEU A 247 37.91 -30.91 -40.98
CA LEU A 247 37.84 -30.39 -42.34
C LEU A 247 38.76 -29.18 -42.54
N ARG A 248 38.85 -28.27 -41.56
CA ARG A 248 39.77 -27.12 -41.62
C ARG A 248 41.22 -27.56 -41.63
N GLU A 249 41.60 -28.47 -40.74
CA GLU A 249 42.96 -29.04 -40.69
C GLU A 249 43.31 -29.76 -42.00
N LYS A 250 42.38 -30.54 -42.58
CA LYS A 250 42.58 -31.15 -43.91
C LYS A 250 42.76 -30.12 -45.01
N LYS A 251 41.98 -29.02 -45.00
CA LYS A 251 42.12 -27.94 -46.00
C LYS A 251 43.45 -27.21 -45.85
N GLU A 252 43.90 -26.96 -44.62
CA GLU A 252 45.19 -26.33 -44.36
C GLU A 252 46.37 -27.24 -44.73
N ALA A 253 46.30 -28.54 -44.42
CA ALA A 253 47.29 -29.52 -44.83
C ALA A 253 47.37 -29.62 -46.36
N LEU A 254 46.23 -29.66 -47.06
CA LEU A 254 46.18 -29.65 -48.53
C LEU A 254 46.76 -28.35 -49.10
N ARG A 255 46.53 -27.20 -48.44
CA ARG A 255 47.11 -25.93 -48.87
C ARG A 255 48.64 -25.94 -48.72
N LYS A 256 49.15 -26.47 -47.60
CA LYS A 256 50.59 -26.64 -47.37
C LYS A 256 51.23 -27.59 -48.37
N GLN A 257 50.63 -28.76 -48.63
CA GLN A 257 51.10 -29.67 -49.68
C GLN A 257 51.14 -28.98 -51.05
N ARG A 258 50.08 -28.25 -51.44
CA ARG A 258 50.08 -27.49 -52.71
C ARG A 258 51.12 -26.37 -52.76
N GLU A 259 51.52 -25.81 -51.62
CA GLU A 259 52.59 -24.82 -51.52
C GLU A 259 53.98 -25.47 -51.58
N GLU A 260 54.14 -26.69 -51.04
CA GLU A 260 55.35 -27.51 -51.13
C GLU A 260 55.54 -28.08 -52.55
N ASP A 261 54.51 -28.66 -53.18
CA ASP A 261 54.54 -29.16 -54.56
C ASP A 261 54.88 -28.05 -55.58
N LYS A 262 54.50 -26.79 -55.28
CA LYS A 262 54.86 -25.61 -56.09
C LYS A 262 56.30 -25.16 -55.89
N LYS A 263 56.92 -25.48 -54.76
CA LYS A 263 58.33 -25.20 -54.48
C LYS A 263 59.27 -26.28 -54.99
N GLU A 264 58.82 -27.55 -55.09
CA GLU A 264 59.60 -28.63 -55.70
C GLU A 264 59.58 -28.60 -57.24
N ASN A 265 58.58 -27.97 -57.86
CA ASN A 265 58.46 -27.83 -59.32
C ASN A 265 59.02 -26.51 -59.89
N ASN A 266 59.81 -25.77 -59.11
CA ASN A 266 60.48 -24.50 -59.48
C ASN A 266 61.97 -24.57 -59.10
#